data_AF-A0A833E3P4-F1
#
_entry.id   AF-A0A833E3P4-F1
#
_cell.length_a   1.000
_cell.length_b   1.000
_cell.length_c   1.000
_cell.angle_alpha   90.00
_cell.angle_beta   90.00
_cell.angle_gamma   90.00
#
_symmetry.space_group_name_H-M   'P 1'
#
loop_
_entity.id
_entity.type
_entity.pdbx_description
1 polymer ?
#
loop_
_entity_poly.entity_id
_entity_poly.type
_entity_poly.pdbx_seq_one_letter_code
_entity_poly.pdbx_strand_id
1 'polypeptide(L)'
;MGYSKRRIKKIALERIDILMNLAEEAYRKGELDRMRRYIELSRRIAMKARVSFPKKWKRRICKKCLTVLIYGENCKVRTVSDKNCPHVAIKCLNCGNVIKIPMVREKKLKRKLKRMKKEDK
;
A
#
# COMPACT_ATOMS: atom_id res chain seq x y z
N MET A 1 -18.45 14.16 26.16
CA MET A 1 -17.48 13.05 26.27
C MET A 1 -16.50 13.07 25.10
N GLY A 2 -15.29 13.60 25.30
CA GLY A 2 -14.27 13.65 24.25
C GLY A 2 -13.40 12.40 24.26
N TYR A 3 -13.43 11.60 23.20
CA TYR A 3 -12.49 10.49 23.04
C TYR A 3 -11.05 11.04 22.90
N SER A 4 -10.09 10.46 23.64
CA SER A 4 -8.66 10.79 23.48
C SER A 4 -8.23 10.65 22.01
N LYS A 5 -7.45 11.61 21.49
CA LYS A 5 -6.96 11.63 20.10
C LYS A 5 -6.29 10.32 19.68
N ARG A 6 -5.58 9.64 20.60
CA ARG A 6 -4.95 8.33 20.34
C ARG A 6 -5.98 7.23 20.09
N ARG A 7 -7.05 7.20 20.88
CA ARG A 7 -8.14 6.22 20.77
C ARG A 7 -8.92 6.41 19.47
N ILE A 8 -9.18 7.66 19.06
CA ILE A 8 -9.80 7.96 17.75
C ILE A 8 -8.95 7.42 16.59
N LYS A 9 -7.64 7.63 16.63
CA LYS A 9 -6.72 7.11 15.60
C LYS A 9 -6.71 5.58 15.56
N LYS A 10 -6.73 4.92 16.72
CA LYS A 10 -6.77 3.45 16.81
C LYS A 10 -8.05 2.90 16.18
N ILE A 11 -9.21 3.43 16.56
CA ILE A 11 -10.52 3.04 16.00
C ILE A 11 -10.57 3.31 14.49
N ALA A 12 -9.99 4.43 14.04
CA ALA A 12 -9.92 4.73 12.61
C ALA A 12 -9.07 3.69 11.84
N LEU A 13 -7.93 3.27 12.39
CA LEU A 13 -7.09 2.24 11.78
C LEU A 13 -7.78 0.87 11.73
N GLU A 14 -8.46 0.49 12.81
CA GLU A 14 -9.27 -0.74 12.87
C GLU A 14 -10.38 -0.72 11.81
N ARG A 15 -11.13 0.39 11.72
CA ARG A 15 -12.17 0.56 10.69
C ARG A 15 -11.62 0.50 9.27
N ILE A 16 -10.46 1.11 9.02
CA ILE A 16 -9.81 1.03 7.71
C ILE A 16 -9.42 -0.42 7.39
N ASP A 17 -8.88 -1.17 8.36
CA ASP A 17 -8.51 -2.57 8.12
C ASP A 17 -9.73 -3.43 7.77
N ILE A 18 -10.83 -3.28 8.52
CA ILE A 18 -12.10 -3.99 8.26
C ILE A 18 -12.65 -3.65 6.86
N LEU A 19 -12.76 -2.38 6.52
CA LEU A 19 -13.27 -1.96 5.20
C LEU A 19 -12.40 -2.46 4.05
N MET A 20 -11.08 -2.52 4.25
CA MET A 20 -10.16 -3.03 3.25
C MET A 20 -10.27 -4.55 3.06
N ASN A 21 -10.49 -5.31 4.14
CA ASN A 21 -10.79 -6.75 4.04
C ASN A 21 -12.11 -6.98 3.28
N LEU A 22 -13.17 -6.24 3.61
CA LEU A 22 -14.45 -6.31 2.90
C LEU A 22 -14.31 -5.93 1.41
N ALA A 23 -13.42 -4.98 1.08
CA ALA A 23 -13.13 -4.65 -0.30
C ALA A 23 -12.47 -5.81 -1.06
N GLU A 24 -11.59 -6.56 -0.41
CA GLU A 24 -10.96 -7.75 -1.00
C GLU A 24 -11.99 -8.86 -1.24
N GLU A 25 -12.89 -9.09 -0.29
CA GLU A 25 -14.00 -10.05 -0.42
C GLU A 25 -14.98 -9.64 -1.54
N ALA A 26 -15.38 -8.37 -1.59
CA ALA A 26 -16.26 -7.86 -2.63
C ALA A 26 -15.66 -8.01 -4.03
N TYR A 27 -14.34 -7.83 -4.16
CA TYR A 27 -13.64 -8.08 -5.42
C TYR A 27 -13.74 -9.56 -5.84
N ARG A 28 -13.50 -10.50 -4.91
CA ARG A 28 -13.63 -11.94 -5.19
C ARG A 28 -15.05 -12.35 -5.57
N LYS A 29 -16.07 -11.65 -5.05
CA LYS A 29 -17.49 -11.84 -5.39
C LYS A 29 -17.90 -11.16 -6.70
N GLY A 30 -17.01 -10.42 -7.37
CA GLY A 30 -17.33 -9.67 -8.59
C GLY A 30 -18.09 -8.36 -8.37
N GLU A 31 -18.29 -7.94 -7.11
CA GLU A 31 -19.06 -6.74 -6.76
C GLU A 31 -18.17 -5.48 -6.78
N LEU A 32 -17.78 -5.07 -7.99
CA LEU A 32 -16.80 -4.00 -8.19
C LEU A 32 -17.23 -2.64 -7.61
N ASP A 33 -18.54 -2.32 -7.63
CA ASP A 33 -19.04 -1.04 -7.11
C ASP A 33 -19.00 -0.98 -5.58
N ARG A 34 -19.32 -2.09 -4.89
CA ARG A 34 -19.16 -2.19 -3.43
C ARG A 34 -17.69 -2.09 -3.04
N MET A 35 -16.80 -2.76 -3.77
CA MET A 35 -15.35 -2.67 -3.56
C MET A 35 -14.88 -1.20 -3.64
N ARG A 36 -15.24 -0.49 -4.71
CA ARG A 36 -14.87 0.93 -4.89
C ARG A 36 -15.38 1.77 -3.72
N ARG A 37 -16.64 1.55 -3.32
CA ARG A 37 -17.26 2.25 -2.20
C ARG A 37 -16.50 2.03 -0.88
N TYR A 38 -16.09 0.80 -0.58
CA TYR A 38 -15.32 0.50 0.63
C TYR A 38 -13.95 1.20 0.64
N ILE A 39 -13.27 1.24 -0.50
CA ILE A 39 -11.98 1.95 -0.64
C ILE A 39 -12.17 3.47 -0.46
N GLU A 40 -13.23 4.05 -1.03
CA GLU A 40 -13.55 5.46 -0.83
C GLU A 40 -13.80 5.80 0.63
N LEU A 41 -14.63 5.01 1.31
CA LEU A 41 -14.93 5.18 2.72
C LEU A 41 -13.66 5.10 3.56
N SER A 42 -12.80 4.11 3.28
CA SER A 42 -11.50 3.96 3.94
C SER A 42 -10.61 5.18 3.76
N ARG A 43 -10.54 5.74 2.54
CA ARG A 43 -9.79 6.98 2.26
C ARG A 43 -10.38 8.19 2.99
N ARG A 44 -11.71 8.33 3.02
CA ARG A 44 -12.40 9.42 3.75
C ARG A 44 -12.13 9.35 5.25
N ILE A 45 -12.18 8.16 5.84
CA ILE A 45 -11.84 7.95 7.27
C ILE A 45 -10.37 8.31 7.53
N ALA A 46 -9.45 7.85 6.67
CA ALA A 46 -8.03 8.15 6.81
C ALA A 46 -7.74 9.66 6.78
N MET A 47 -8.38 10.39 5.86
CA MET A 47 -8.27 11.85 5.75
C MET A 47 -8.85 12.55 6.97
N LYS A 48 -10.06 12.18 7.40
CA LYS A 48 -10.74 12.78 8.56
C LYS A 48 -9.96 12.58 9.86
N ALA A 49 -9.41 11.38 10.08
CA ALA A 49 -8.63 11.06 11.27
C ALA A 49 -7.15 11.48 11.17
N ARG A 50 -6.71 12.03 10.03
CA ARG A 50 -5.31 12.35 9.71
C ARG A 50 -4.35 11.21 10.03
N VAL A 51 -4.73 9.98 9.65
CA VAL A 51 -3.92 8.77 9.84
C VAL A 51 -3.30 8.33 8.54
N SER A 52 -2.08 7.79 8.60
CA SER A 52 -1.46 7.15 7.44
C SER A 52 -2.14 5.83 7.16
N PHE A 53 -2.30 5.51 5.88
CA PHE A 53 -2.86 4.22 5.48
C PHE A 53 -1.93 3.08 5.96
N PRO A 54 -2.48 1.99 6.53
CA PRO A 54 -1.68 0.85 6.98
C PRO A 54 -0.76 0.34 5.87
N LYS A 55 0.49 0.01 6.21
CA LYS A 55 1.52 -0.42 5.23
C LYS A 55 1.06 -1.62 4.38
N LYS A 56 0.27 -2.53 4.99
CA LYS A 56 -0.36 -3.71 4.36
C LYS A 56 -1.25 -3.32 3.16
N TRP A 57 -2.07 -2.27 3.31
CA TRP A 57 -3.06 -1.87 2.31
C TRP A 57 -2.56 -0.78 1.36
N LYS A 58 -1.62 0.05 1.81
CA LYS A 58 -1.11 1.21 1.05
C LYS A 58 -0.60 0.87 -0.36
N ARG A 59 -0.11 -0.36 -0.58
CA ARG A 59 0.41 -0.85 -1.87
C ARG A 59 -0.59 -1.71 -2.66
N ARG A 60 -1.67 -2.16 -2.01
CA ARG A 60 -2.68 -3.06 -2.58
C ARG A 60 -3.91 -2.32 -3.11
N ILE A 61 -3.79 -1.00 -3.32
CA ILE A 61 -4.88 -0.18 -3.86
C ILE A 61 -4.33 0.66 -5.00
N CYS A 62 -5.07 0.68 -6.11
CA CYS A 62 -4.81 1.67 -7.14
C CYS A 62 -5.41 3.02 -6.74
N LYS A 63 -4.57 4.05 -6.65
CA LYS A 63 -5.03 5.42 -6.33
C LYS A 63 -5.91 6.06 -7.41
N LYS A 64 -5.83 5.58 -8.65
CA LYS A 64 -6.53 6.12 -9.81
C LYS A 64 -7.93 5.52 -9.96
N CYS A 65 -8.03 4.20 -10.14
CA CYS A 65 -9.30 3.50 -10.36
C CYS A 65 -9.97 2.95 -9.09
N LEU A 66 -9.37 3.15 -7.91
CA LEU A 66 -9.89 2.67 -6.63
C LEU A 66 -10.20 1.18 -6.62
N THR A 67 -9.37 0.38 -7.29
CA THR A 67 -9.48 -1.09 -7.25
C THR A 67 -8.46 -1.68 -6.29
N VAL A 68 -8.84 -2.78 -5.64
CA VAL A 68 -7.90 -3.64 -4.90
C VAL A 68 -6.95 -4.28 -5.93
N LEU A 69 -5.66 -4.29 -5.63
CA LEU A 69 -4.64 -4.92 -6.45
C LEU A 69 -4.34 -6.31 -5.87
N ILE A 70 -4.72 -7.34 -6.62
CA ILE A 70 -4.42 -8.74 -6.33
C ILE A 70 -3.27 -9.17 -7.25
N TYR A 71 -2.16 -9.55 -6.63
CA TYR A 71 -0.95 -9.94 -7.36
C TYR A 71 -1.19 -11.25 -8.11
N GLY A 72 -0.94 -11.24 -9.42
CA GLY A 72 -1.16 -12.41 -10.29
C GLY A 72 -2.44 -12.33 -11.12
N GLU A 73 -3.46 -11.61 -10.65
CA GLU A 73 -4.74 -11.47 -11.37
C GLU A 73 -4.82 -10.14 -12.12
N ASN A 74 -4.93 -9.03 -11.37
CA ASN A 74 -5.26 -7.72 -11.93
C ASN A 74 -4.09 -6.74 -11.94
N CYS A 75 -2.92 -7.17 -11.46
CA CYS A 75 -1.74 -6.34 -11.41
C CYS A 75 -0.46 -7.13 -11.68
N LYS A 76 0.46 -6.45 -12.37
CA LYS A 76 1.76 -6.98 -12.75
C LYS A 76 2.82 -6.36 -11.85
N VAL A 77 3.50 -7.19 -11.07
CA VAL A 77 4.61 -6.77 -10.21
C VAL A 77 5.92 -7.08 -10.91
N ARG A 78 6.78 -6.07 -11.07
CA ARG A 78 8.12 -6.21 -11.64
C ARG A 78 9.16 -5.56 -10.74
N THR A 79 10.24 -6.26 -10.48
CA THR A 79 11.44 -5.70 -9.84
C THR A 79 12.34 -5.09 -10.90
N VAL A 80 12.54 -3.78 -10.84
CA VAL A 80 13.43 -3.05 -11.75
C VAL A 80 14.73 -2.76 -11.02
N SER A 81 15.80 -3.41 -11.46
CA SER A 81 17.15 -3.22 -10.94
C SER A 81 17.88 -2.12 -11.70
N ASP A 82 17.39 -0.88 -11.57
CA ASP A 82 18.10 0.28 -12.11
C ASP A 82 19.37 0.60 -11.29
N LYS A 83 20.42 1.10 -11.94
CA LYS A 83 21.71 1.44 -11.30
C LYS A 83 21.53 2.54 -10.24
N ASN A 84 20.70 3.54 -10.53
CA ASN A 84 20.48 4.72 -9.69
C ASN A 84 19.26 4.54 -8.78
N CYS A 85 18.16 4.03 -9.32
CA CYS A 85 16.87 3.96 -8.64
C CYS A 85 16.25 2.56 -8.69
N PRO A 86 16.78 1.56 -7.98
CA PRO A 86 16.14 0.25 -7.86
C PRO A 86 14.73 0.41 -7.28
N HIS A 87 13.73 -0.16 -7.94
CA HIS A 87 12.34 -0.04 -7.51
C HIS A 87 11.50 -1.25 -7.87
N VAL A 88 10.42 -1.46 -7.11
CA VAL A 88 9.35 -2.39 -7.47
C VAL A 88 8.26 -1.59 -8.16
N ALA A 89 7.94 -1.95 -9.40
CA ALA A 89 6.84 -1.40 -10.17
C ALA A 89 5.64 -2.33 -10.08
N ILE A 90 4.52 -1.82 -9.58
CA ILE A 90 3.23 -2.51 -9.55
C ILE A 90 2.34 -1.81 -10.57
N LYS A 91 2.11 -2.44 -11.71
CA LYS A 91 1.22 -1.93 -12.77
C LYS A 91 -0.19 -2.48 -12.58
N CYS A 92 -1.17 -1.60 -12.46
CA CYS A 92 -2.57 -1.97 -12.53
C CYS A 92 -2.94 -2.28 -13.99
N LEU A 93 -3.47 -3.47 -14.26
CA LEU A 93 -3.89 -3.86 -15.60
C LEU A 93 -5.21 -3.22 -16.03
N ASN A 94 -6.04 -2.79 -15.07
CA ASN A 94 -7.33 -2.17 -15.36
C ASN A 94 -7.24 -0.73 -15.87
N CYS A 95 -6.32 0.08 -15.33
CA CYS A 95 -6.20 1.52 -15.68
C CYS A 95 -4.80 1.95 -16.14
N GLY A 96 -3.84 1.02 -16.19
CA GLY A 96 -2.45 1.28 -16.59
C GLY A 96 -1.59 2.02 -15.55
N ASN A 97 -2.15 2.45 -14.41
CA ASN A 97 -1.40 3.19 -13.40
C ASN A 97 -0.25 2.35 -12.80
N VAL A 98 0.93 2.95 -12.65
CA VAL A 98 2.13 2.29 -12.13
C VAL A 98 2.52 2.87 -10.78
N ILE A 99 2.49 2.03 -9.75
CA ILE A 99 2.96 2.37 -8.40
C ILE A 99 4.43 1.95 -8.31
N LYS A 100 5.32 2.91 -8.03
CA LYS A 100 6.76 2.64 -7.85
C LYS A 100 7.12 2.64 -6.36
N ILE A 101 7.80 1.60 -5.91
CA ILE A 101 8.33 1.47 -4.54
C ILE A 101 9.85 1.55 -4.63
N PRO A 102 10.47 2.71 -4.32
CA PRO A 102 11.92 2.85 -4.38
C PRO A 102 12.60 2.07 -3.24
N MET A 103 13.71 1.42 -3.57
CA MET A 103 14.56 0.63 -2.65
C MET A 103 15.94 1.27 -2.46
N VAL A 104 16.09 2.55 -2.79
CA VAL A 104 17.37 3.27 -2.79
C VAL A 104 18.01 3.26 -1.40
N ARG A 105 17.25 3.59 -0.35
CA ARG A 105 17.73 3.64 1.04
C ARG A 105 18.26 2.28 1.49
N GLU A 106 17.47 1.23 1.29
CA GLU A 106 17.83 -0.15 1.67
C GLU A 106 19.10 -0.62 0.94
N LYS A 107 19.23 -0.32 -0.36
CA LYS A 107 20.43 -0.69 -1.13
C LYS A 107 21.67 0.07 -0.67
N LYS A 108 21.55 1.36 -0.30
CA LYS A 108 22.64 2.14 0.31
C LYS A 108 23.06 1.57 1.66
N LEU A 109 22.10 1.25 2.54
CA LEU A 109 22.37 0.61 3.83
C LEU A 109 23.12 -0.72 3.65
N LYS A 110 22.65 -1.58 2.74
CA LYS A 110 23.32 -2.85 2.42
C LYS A 110 24.75 -2.64 1.91
N ARG A 111 25.01 -1.61 1.09
CA ARG A 111 26.36 -1.27 0.64
C ARG A 111 27.26 -0.81 1.80
N LYS A 112 26.76 0.01 2.72
CA LYS A 112 27.50 0.45 3.91
C LYS A 112 27.86 -0.73 4.82
N LEU A 113 26.88 -1.58 5.12
CA LEU A 113 27.08 -2.81 5.91
C LEU A 113 28.12 -3.75 5.29
N LYS A 114 28.15 -3.88 3.95
CA LYS A 114 29.18 -4.68 3.27
C LYS A 114 30.58 -4.08 3.37
N ARG A 115 30.72 -2.76 3.43
CA ARG A 115 32.02 -2.08 3.61
C ARG A 115 32.56 -2.31 5.02
N MET A 116 31.73 -2.08 6.04
CA MET A 116 32.10 -2.29 7.45
C MET A 116 32.57 -3.74 7.69
N LYS A 117 31.81 -4.74 7.22
CA LYS A 117 32.19 -6.16 7.32
C LYS A 117 33.49 -6.54 6.58
N LYS A 118 33.97 -5.71 5.66
CA LYS A 118 35.23 -5.91 4.94
C LYS A 118 36.41 -5.25 5.68
N GLU A 119 36.13 -4.24 6.50
CA GLU A 119 37.13 -3.56 7.33
C GLU A 119 37.37 -4.33 8.64
N ASP A 120 36.36 -5.04 9.14
CA ASP A 120 36.43 -5.88 10.35
C ASP A 120 37.03 -7.29 10.11
N LYS A 121 37.40 -7.64 8.86
CA LYS A 121 37.92 -8.96 8.46
C LYS A 121 39.29 -8.82 7.80
#